data_AF-A0A6P0UBR2-F1
#
_entry.id   AF-A0A6P0UBR2-F1
#
_cell.length_a   1.000
_cell.length_b   1.000
_cell.length_c   1.000
_cell.angle_alpha   90.00
_cell.angle_beta   90.00
_cell.angle_gamma   90.00
#
_symmetry.space_group_name_H-M   'P 1'
#
loop_
_entity.id
_entity.type
_entity.pdbx_description
1 polymer ?
#
loop_
_entity_poly.entity_id
_entity_poly.type
_entity_poly.pdbx_seq_one_letter_code
_entity_poly.pdbx_strand_id
1 'polypeptide(L)'
;MTIAMRSLSLLLLFVILTSSIQPTEGNDSVSLNTLEGVWVIDLRPSPDAEPYTQEFEVTQVSGNTFQGFFYGSPLEGARINPNWDQLYFAFSTKDRSFDYYHSGYLKDGKLYGVSYCPGREFVQPWTGVRK
;
A
#
# COMPACT_ATOMS: atom_id res chain seq x y z
N MET A 1 -52.02 21.80 58.45
CA MET A 1 -52.08 20.39 58.04
C MET A 1 -52.55 20.34 56.59
N THR A 2 -51.94 19.76 55.56
CA THR A 2 -50.60 19.27 55.22
C THR A 2 -50.64 19.09 53.67
N ILE A 3 -49.63 19.62 52.99
CA ILE A 3 -49.13 19.38 51.60
C ILE A 3 -49.71 18.17 50.82
N ALA A 4 -50.00 18.33 49.51
CA ALA A 4 -49.34 17.54 48.44
C ALA A 4 -49.72 17.94 47.00
N MET A 5 -48.67 18.21 46.24
CA MET A 5 -48.52 18.54 44.83
C MET A 5 -48.42 17.25 43.99
N ARG A 6 -49.27 17.05 42.95
CA ARG A 6 -49.22 15.95 41.95
C ARG A 6 -50.09 16.36 40.74
N SER A 7 -49.73 16.31 39.46
CA SER A 7 -48.54 15.83 38.76
C SER A 7 -48.49 16.55 37.41
N LEU A 8 -47.37 17.20 37.11
CA LEU A 8 -47.04 17.81 35.82
C LEU A 8 -46.35 16.73 34.96
N SER A 9 -47.08 16.08 34.06
CA SER A 9 -46.56 15.12 33.04
C SER A 9 -47.75 14.82 32.12
N LEU A 10 -47.75 15.03 30.80
CA LEU A 10 -46.91 14.43 29.77
C LEU A 10 -46.86 15.40 28.58
N LEU A 11 -45.75 16.09 28.38
CA LEU A 11 -45.39 16.62 27.06
C LEU A 11 -43.88 16.42 26.92
N LEU A 12 -43.45 15.16 26.83
CA LEU A 12 -42.04 14.84 26.65
C LEU A 12 -41.83 13.96 25.42
N LEU A 13 -41.10 14.56 24.48
CA LEU A 13 -40.08 13.93 23.65
C LEU A 13 -40.55 12.78 22.75
N PHE A 14 -41.08 13.15 21.58
CA PHE A 14 -40.87 12.38 20.35
C PHE A 14 -39.94 13.18 19.42
N VAL A 15 -38.80 13.63 19.94
CA VAL A 15 -37.66 14.02 19.10
C VAL A 15 -36.84 12.74 18.95
N ILE A 16 -37.28 11.88 18.02
CA ILE A 16 -36.48 10.72 17.63
C ILE A 16 -35.22 11.30 17.03
N LEU A 17 -34.10 11.03 17.69
CA LEU A 17 -32.76 11.31 17.20
C LEU A 17 -32.65 10.74 15.78
N THR A 18 -32.72 11.60 14.77
CA THR A 18 -32.08 11.33 13.49
C THR A 18 -30.59 11.44 13.74
N SER A 19 -30.02 10.40 14.35
CA SER A 19 -28.58 10.17 14.31
C SER A 19 -28.23 9.98 12.85
N SER A 20 -27.76 11.04 12.21
CA SER A 20 -27.08 10.94 10.92
C SER A 20 -25.89 10.02 11.14
N ILE A 21 -26.08 8.73 10.84
CA ILE A 21 -24.97 7.81 10.63
C ILE A 21 -24.31 8.34 9.37
N GLN A 22 -23.37 9.27 9.53
CA GLN A 22 -22.42 9.55 8.45
C GLN A 22 -21.68 8.24 8.22
N PRO A 23 -21.66 7.71 6.99
CA PRO A 23 -20.69 6.70 6.66
C PRO A 23 -19.34 7.30 7.02
N THR A 24 -18.64 6.70 7.98
CA THR A 24 -17.21 6.92 8.08
C THR A 24 -16.62 6.32 6.83
N GLU A 25 -16.57 7.10 5.75
CA GLU A 25 -15.59 6.89 4.68
C GLU A 25 -14.22 7.20 5.29
N GLY A 26 -13.76 6.32 6.18
CA GLY A 26 -12.36 6.17 6.50
C GLY A 26 -11.70 5.48 5.31
N ASN A 27 -11.73 6.15 4.16
CA ASN A 27 -10.77 5.85 3.11
C ASN A 27 -9.52 6.63 3.49
N ASP A 28 -8.73 6.07 4.39
CA ASP A 28 -7.31 6.40 4.47
C ASP A 28 -6.70 5.95 3.14
N SER A 29 -6.97 6.71 2.07
CA SER A 29 -6.42 6.47 0.76
C SER A 29 -4.91 6.49 0.96
N VAL A 30 -4.26 5.32 0.81
CA VAL A 30 -2.82 5.22 0.94
C VAL A 30 -2.23 6.28 0.03
N SER A 31 -1.53 7.24 0.60
CA SER A 31 -0.95 8.33 -0.17
C SER A 31 -0.05 7.72 -1.24
N LEU A 32 -0.33 8.04 -2.50
CA LEU A 32 0.44 7.51 -3.63
C LEU A 32 1.93 7.82 -3.48
N ASN A 33 2.26 8.96 -2.87
CA ASN A 33 3.62 9.40 -2.61
C ASN A 33 4.32 8.57 -1.51
N THR A 34 3.61 7.70 -0.79
CA THR A 34 4.24 6.79 0.18
C THR A 34 5.19 5.80 -0.48
N LEU A 35 5.05 5.55 -1.78
CA LEU A 35 6.00 4.73 -2.54
C LEU A 35 7.31 5.49 -2.86
N GLU A 36 7.31 6.82 -2.92
CA GLU A 36 8.48 7.63 -3.29
C GLU A 36 9.65 7.48 -2.31
N GLY A 37 10.87 7.52 -2.85
CA GLY A 37 12.13 7.37 -2.13
C GLY A 37 12.89 6.09 -2.45
N VAL A 38 13.90 5.80 -1.63
CA VAL A 38 14.78 4.64 -1.81
C VAL A 38 14.40 3.53 -0.84
N TRP A 39 14.27 2.33 -1.38
CA TRP A 39 14.00 1.09 -0.64
C TRP A 39 15.17 0.13 -0.80
N VAL A 40 15.53 -0.54 0.30
CA VAL A 40 16.49 -1.63 0.31
C VAL A 40 15.72 -2.93 0.17
N ILE A 41 15.88 -3.61 -0.97
CA ILE A 41 15.20 -4.85 -1.33
C ILE A 41 16.13 -6.03 -1.06
N ASP A 42 15.68 -7.00 -0.28
CA ASP A 42 16.38 -8.27 -0.06
C ASP A 42 15.95 -9.31 -1.09
N LEU A 43 16.89 -9.72 -1.94
CA LEU A 43 16.77 -10.65 -3.04
C LEU A 43 17.43 -12.01 -2.73
N ARG A 44 17.63 -12.37 -1.45
CA ARG A 44 18.23 -13.66 -1.07
C ARG A 44 17.46 -14.84 -1.73
N PRO A 45 18.15 -15.87 -2.25
CA PRO A 45 17.50 -16.95 -3.00
C PRO A 45 16.66 -17.89 -2.12
N SER A 46 16.92 -17.92 -0.81
CA SER A 46 16.17 -18.72 0.16
C SER A 46 16.16 -18.02 1.53
N PRO A 47 15.24 -18.36 2.46
CA PRO A 47 15.16 -17.72 3.77
C PRO A 47 16.44 -17.82 4.62
N ASP A 48 17.18 -18.91 4.47
CA ASP A 48 18.43 -19.23 5.18
C ASP A 48 19.70 -18.72 4.49
N ALA A 49 19.59 -18.22 3.25
CA ALA A 49 20.72 -17.61 2.56
C ALA A 49 21.11 -16.26 3.17
N GLU A 50 22.38 -15.90 2.97
CA GLU A 50 22.88 -14.56 3.30
C GLU A 50 22.06 -13.48 2.58
N PRO A 51 21.83 -12.31 3.22
CA PRO A 51 21.12 -11.21 2.60
C PRO A 51 21.77 -10.79 1.28
N TYR A 52 20.95 -10.59 0.24
CA TYR A 52 21.41 -10.04 -1.03
C TYR A 52 20.61 -8.78 -1.35
N THR A 53 21.10 -7.63 -0.93
CA THR A 53 20.33 -6.39 -0.98
C THR A 53 20.61 -5.57 -2.22
N GLN A 54 19.57 -5.01 -2.84
CA GLN A 54 19.63 -4.06 -3.94
C GLN A 54 18.70 -2.89 -3.72
N GLU A 55 18.93 -1.78 -4.43
CA GLU A 55 18.09 -0.59 -4.31
C GLU A 55 16.89 -0.64 -5.25
N PHE A 56 15.74 -0.24 -4.73
CA PHE A 56 14.56 0.15 -5.50
C PHE A 56 14.29 1.62 -5.22
N GLU A 57 14.56 2.46 -6.21
CA GLU A 57 14.37 3.89 -6.15
C GLU A 57 13.09 4.25 -6.90
N VAL A 58 12.20 4.99 -6.23
CA VAL A 58 10.99 5.56 -6.81
C VAL A 58 11.17 7.08 -6.79
N THR A 59 11.50 7.65 -7.94
CA THR A 59 11.89 9.07 -8.05
C THR A 59 10.71 10.01 -8.17
N GLN A 60 9.59 9.53 -8.72
CA GLN A 60 8.39 10.31 -8.91
C GLN A 60 7.17 9.41 -9.04
N VAL A 61 6.09 9.75 -8.34
CA VAL A 61 4.76 9.18 -8.54
C VAL A 61 3.85 10.21 -9.21
N SER A 62 3.07 9.77 -10.21
CA SER A 62 2.14 10.64 -10.95
C SER A 62 0.89 9.86 -11.33
N GLY A 63 -0.20 10.13 -10.62
CA GLY A 63 -1.45 9.36 -10.77
C GLY A 63 -1.20 7.86 -10.54
N ASN A 64 -1.56 7.02 -11.53
CA ASN A 64 -1.48 5.57 -11.44
C ASN A 64 -0.18 5.00 -12.03
N THR A 65 0.87 5.82 -12.14
CA THR A 65 2.20 5.43 -12.65
C THR A 65 3.31 6.04 -11.80
N PHE A 66 4.53 5.53 -11.96
CA PHE A 66 5.71 6.06 -11.29
C PHE A 66 6.97 5.83 -12.13
N GLN A 67 8.06 6.46 -11.72
CA GLN A 67 9.38 6.38 -12.36
C GLN A 67 10.45 6.02 -11.32
N GLY A 68 11.59 5.53 -11.79
CA GLY A 68 12.76 5.30 -10.96
C GLY A 68 13.64 4.17 -11.49
N PHE A 69 14.28 3.45 -10.57
CA PHE A 69 15.22 2.36 -10.88
C PHE A 69 15.01 1.15 -9.95
N PHE A 70 15.12 -0.06 -10.47
CA PHE A 70 15.17 -1.28 -9.68
C PHE A 70 16.46 -2.02 -9.98
N TYR A 71 17.32 -2.17 -8.97
CA TYR A 71 18.67 -2.69 -9.11
C TYR A 71 19.45 -1.94 -10.22
N GLY A 72 19.34 -0.60 -10.23
CA GLY A 72 19.99 0.26 -11.22
C GLY A 72 19.40 0.23 -12.63
N SER A 73 18.48 -0.67 -12.93
CA SER A 73 17.78 -0.71 -14.22
C SER A 73 16.55 0.20 -14.20
N PRO A 74 16.32 1.01 -15.25
CA PRO A 74 15.15 1.88 -15.31
C PRO A 74 13.86 1.06 -15.34
N LEU A 75 12.82 1.57 -14.67
CA LEU A 75 11.49 0.96 -14.72
C LEU A 75 10.82 1.19 -16.08
N GLU A 76 10.15 0.16 -16.56
CA GLU A 76 9.30 0.20 -17.75
C GLU A 76 7.86 -0.17 -17.38
N GLY A 77 6.88 0.47 -18.03
CA GLY A 77 5.47 0.09 -17.91
C GLY A 77 4.88 0.17 -16.49
N ALA A 78 5.49 0.96 -15.59
CA ALA A 78 5.13 1.01 -14.18
C ALA A 78 3.66 1.39 -13.93
N ARG A 79 3.01 0.71 -12.99
CA ARG A 79 1.60 0.93 -12.59
C ARG A 79 1.44 0.87 -11.08
N ILE A 80 0.59 1.75 -10.55
CA ILE A 80 0.16 1.75 -9.14
C ILE A 80 -1.36 1.62 -9.09
N ASN A 81 -1.85 0.83 -8.14
CA ASN A 81 -3.25 0.70 -7.80
C ASN A 81 -3.45 0.91 -6.28
N PRO A 82 -3.92 2.10 -5.86
CA PRO A 82 -4.20 2.41 -4.46
C PRO A 82 -5.62 2.03 -4.02
N ASN A 83 -6.42 1.41 -4.90
CA ASN A 83 -7.86 1.21 -4.66
C ASN A 83 -8.19 -0.02 -3.79
N TRP A 84 -7.17 -0.68 -3.25
CA TRP A 84 -7.31 -1.85 -2.37
C TRP A 84 -6.82 -1.49 -0.96
N ASP A 85 -6.93 -2.45 -0.04
CA ASP A 85 -6.46 -2.31 1.34
C ASP A 85 -4.95 -2.04 1.45
N GLN A 86 -4.19 -2.43 0.42
CA GLN A 86 -2.77 -2.12 0.25
C GLN A 86 -2.57 -1.34 -1.06
N LEU A 87 -1.51 -0.55 -1.13
CA LEU A 87 -1.03 -0.01 -2.41
C LEU A 87 -0.31 -1.13 -3.15
N TYR A 88 -0.85 -1.54 -4.30
CA TYR A 88 -0.24 -2.53 -5.20
C TYR A 88 0.48 -1.82 -6.34
N PHE A 89 1.58 -2.42 -6.82
CA PHE A 89 2.32 -1.92 -7.96
C PHE A 89 2.91 -3.04 -8.81
N ALA A 90 3.18 -2.72 -10.07
CA ALA A 90 3.92 -3.59 -10.99
C ALA A 90 4.74 -2.76 -11.97
N PHE A 91 5.83 -3.34 -12.46
CA PHE A 91 6.70 -2.74 -13.48
C PHE A 91 7.56 -3.83 -14.12
N SER A 92 8.19 -3.54 -15.24
CA SER A 92 9.24 -4.36 -15.80
C SER A 92 10.60 -3.67 -15.72
N THR A 93 11.66 -4.46 -15.75
CA THR A 93 13.01 -3.99 -16.07
C THR A 93 13.62 -4.92 -17.11
N LYS A 94 14.73 -4.49 -17.71
CA LYS A 94 15.42 -5.24 -18.73
C LYS A 94 16.92 -5.20 -18.48
N ASP A 95 17.59 -6.34 -18.61
CA ASP A 95 19.04 -6.40 -18.79
C ASP A 95 19.38 -6.72 -20.27
N ARG A 96 20.65 -6.96 -20.60
CA ARG A 96 21.04 -7.25 -21.99
C ARG A 96 20.39 -8.51 -22.56
N SER A 97 19.94 -9.42 -21.71
CA SER A 97 19.56 -10.78 -22.09
C SER A 97 18.08 -11.06 -21.83
N PHE A 98 17.49 -10.47 -20.78
CA PHE A 98 16.17 -10.86 -20.30
C PHE A 98 15.33 -9.69 -19.81
N ASP A 99 14.03 -9.87 -20.00
CA ASP A 99 12.99 -9.05 -19.39
C ASP A 99 12.62 -9.64 -18.03
N TYR A 100 12.44 -8.76 -17.06
CA TYR A 100 12.01 -9.08 -15.70
C TYR A 100 10.68 -8.38 -15.43
N TYR A 101 9.77 -9.09 -14.78
CA TYR A 101 8.48 -8.59 -14.37
C TYR A 101 8.42 -8.57 -12.86
N HIS A 102 8.08 -7.43 -12.30
CA HIS A 102 8.04 -7.20 -10.86
C HIS A 102 6.63 -6.81 -10.47
N SER A 103 6.16 -7.36 -9.36
CA SER A 103 4.94 -6.89 -8.72
C SER A 103 5.10 -6.92 -7.21
N GLY A 104 4.42 -6.02 -6.53
CA GLY A 104 4.51 -5.93 -5.09
C GLY A 104 3.40 -5.07 -4.50
N TYR A 105 3.45 -4.95 -3.18
CA TYR A 105 2.55 -4.14 -2.40
C TYR A 105 3.26 -3.55 -1.18
N LEU A 106 2.74 -2.42 -0.71
CA LEU A 106 3.16 -1.78 0.52
C LEU A 106 2.23 -2.22 1.65
N LYS A 107 2.79 -2.78 2.72
CA LYS A 107 2.07 -3.17 3.94
C LYS A 107 2.91 -2.87 5.17
N ASP A 108 2.33 -2.22 6.18
CA ASP A 108 2.97 -1.93 7.46
C ASP A 108 4.35 -1.24 7.31
N GLY A 109 4.47 -0.33 6.34
CA GLY A 109 5.72 0.40 6.05
C GLY A 109 6.82 -0.42 5.37
N LYS A 110 6.52 -1.65 4.92
CA LYS A 110 7.43 -2.54 4.20
C LYS A 110 6.89 -2.88 2.82
N LEU A 111 7.79 -3.08 1.87
CA LEU A 111 7.44 -3.64 0.58
C LEU A 111 7.51 -5.17 0.63
N TYR A 112 6.59 -5.79 -0.08
CA TYR A 112 6.58 -7.22 -0.34
C TYR A 112 6.37 -7.39 -1.83
N GLY A 113 7.08 -8.32 -2.46
CA GLY A 113 6.92 -8.52 -3.88
C GLY A 113 7.57 -9.77 -4.41
N VAL A 114 7.50 -9.89 -5.73
CA VAL A 114 8.04 -11.00 -6.49
C VAL A 114 8.61 -10.48 -7.81
N SER A 115 9.74 -11.05 -8.20
CA SER A 115 10.34 -10.90 -9.52
C SER A 115 10.16 -12.19 -10.30
N TYR A 116 9.67 -12.09 -11.53
CA TYR A 116 9.50 -13.21 -12.45
C TYR A 116 10.32 -12.95 -13.71
N CYS A 117 11.13 -13.91 -14.11
CA CYS A 117 11.89 -13.85 -15.36
C CYS A 117 11.81 -15.20 -16.07
N PRO A 118 10.95 -15.34 -17.09
CA PRO A 118 10.84 -16.58 -17.85
C PRO A 118 12.17 -17.02 -18.46
N GLY A 119 12.95 -16.08 -18.99
CA GLY A 119 14.22 -16.39 -19.68
C GLY A 119 15.33 -16.91 -18.76
N ARG A 120 15.19 -16.72 -17.44
CA ARG A 120 16.06 -17.30 -16.40
C ARG A 120 15.38 -18.40 -15.60
N GLU A 121 14.16 -18.79 -15.99
CA GLU A 121 13.39 -19.87 -15.36
C GLU A 121 13.20 -19.71 -13.84
N PHE A 122 13.01 -18.48 -13.35
CA PHE A 122 12.86 -18.24 -11.91
C PHE A 122 11.73 -17.28 -11.53
N VAL A 123 11.28 -17.48 -10.29
CA VAL A 123 10.38 -16.63 -9.52
C VAL A 123 11.04 -16.37 -8.17
N GLN A 124 11.24 -15.11 -7.82
CA GLN A 124 11.99 -14.69 -6.63
C GLN A 124 11.13 -13.79 -5.75
N PRO A 125 10.67 -14.25 -4.58
CA PRO A 125 10.05 -13.36 -3.60
C PRO A 125 11.10 -12.43 -2.99
N TRP A 126 10.66 -11.25 -2.58
CA TRP A 126 11.52 -10.27 -1.92
C TRP A 126 10.74 -9.39 -0.96
N THR A 127 11.48 -8.81 -0.01
CA THR A 127 10.95 -7.80 0.92
C THR A 127 11.80 -6.53 0.83
N GLY A 128 11.15 -5.39 1.00
CA GLY A 128 11.81 -4.09 1.00
C GLY A 128 11.56 -3.34 2.30
N VAL A 129 12.61 -2.66 2.78
CA VAL A 129 12.51 -1.67 3.85
C VAL A 129 12.96 -0.33 3.35
N ARG A 130 12.44 0.76 3.92
CA ARG A 130 12.91 2.10 3.57
C ARG A 130 14.38 2.25 3.97
N LYS A 131 15.19 2.86 3.09
CA LYS A 131 16.60 3.15 3.34
C LYS A 131 16.77 4.25 4.39
#